data_AF-A0AAW0NTP7-F1
#
_entry.id   AF-A0AAW0NTP7-F1
#
_cell.length_a   1.000
_cell.length_b   1.000
_cell.length_c   1.000
_cell.angle_alpha   90.00
_cell.angle_beta   90.00
_cell.angle_gamma   90.00
#
_symmetry.space_group_name_H-M   'P 1'
#
loop_
_entity.id
_entity.type
_entity.pdbx_description
1 polymer ?
#
loop_
_entity_poly.entity_id
_entity_poly.type
_entity_poly.pdbx_seq_one_letter_code
_entity_poly.pdbx_strand_id
1 'polypeptide(L)'
;MFLPTGIPETVEELIDHVRMLCSVEGNFRLQYQDRDFDNALVNLTSTSELNDCSTIKVIPLDIPQDSEITSDEISLASSDTEMLSSPSSSVAGRTKMWPRVFVIPTFSYDTELQLEKANEVYKSNMMAFNPSSKTKSDILDRLAEEIFQYKAYPDDFDFSDVAEALIKKHPCLTEPGPYNGAYGWKQRMKTKMGNYRTHLKGIGCSELLANSLKSKRPDDALPAKKVKRPRRGEANHIPDIPNGETAEKLENERLALLTEFKKVNNRAVIKEKMAKTFYLRRQEVVEKEMALEELLRRWPALFTSEEINLEFQRVTTVPLQSRFLAALDNISPKVVTAIENRGGVVREKTRNIMAAFHSTQDVDMKRECVLRALIWYLGEDEPTLIKDYLISQHEEAERELELCTIAIYTTRSTAGLLEPPHDIGVIIEGPLVGVAFDADCIYNPNSTG
;
A
#
# COMPACT_ATOMS: atom_id res chain seq x y z
N MET A 1 17.97 -13.23 -31.53
CA MET A 1 17.03 -13.52 -32.64
C MET A 1 16.76 -12.20 -33.34
N PHE A 2 16.93 -12.13 -34.67
CA PHE A 2 16.60 -10.94 -35.46
C PHE A 2 15.32 -11.23 -36.23
N LEU A 3 14.28 -10.41 -36.03
CA LEU A 3 13.00 -10.53 -36.71
C LEU A 3 12.95 -9.46 -37.82
N PRO A 4 13.10 -9.83 -39.10
CA PRO A 4 13.31 -8.88 -40.20
C PRO A 4 12.12 -7.95 -40.47
N THR A 5 10.92 -8.34 -40.02
CA THR A 5 9.68 -7.55 -40.15
C THR A 5 9.29 -6.83 -38.86
N GLY A 6 10.14 -6.83 -37.83
CA GLY A 6 9.83 -6.29 -36.50
C GLY A 6 9.16 -7.31 -35.57
N ILE A 7 8.63 -6.84 -34.44
CA ILE A 7 7.90 -7.69 -33.48
C ILE A 7 6.54 -8.06 -34.10
N PRO A 8 6.18 -9.35 -34.22
CA PRO A 8 4.89 -9.79 -34.78
C PRO A 8 3.69 -9.24 -34.02
N GLU A 9 2.53 -9.18 -34.68
CA GLU A 9 1.31 -8.64 -34.08
C GLU A 9 0.67 -9.61 -33.07
N THR A 10 0.95 -10.92 -33.20
CA THR A 10 0.39 -11.96 -32.32
C THR A 10 1.48 -12.80 -31.66
N VAL A 11 1.16 -13.38 -30.49
CA VAL A 11 2.09 -14.22 -29.74
C VAL A 11 2.32 -15.54 -30.47
N GLU A 12 1.31 -16.03 -31.19
CA GLU A 12 1.34 -17.23 -32.02
C GLU A 12 2.35 -17.10 -33.17
N GLU A 13 2.33 -15.98 -33.91
CA GLU A 13 3.32 -15.70 -34.95
C GLU A 13 4.74 -15.64 -34.37
N LEU A 14 4.89 -15.05 -33.19
CA LEU A 14 6.19 -15.00 -32.51
C LEU A 14 6.65 -16.40 -32.07
N ILE A 15 5.75 -17.26 -31.60
CA ILE A 15 6.04 -18.66 -31.29
C ILE A 15 6.52 -19.40 -32.54
N ASP A 16 5.88 -19.19 -33.69
CA ASP A 16 6.27 -19.81 -34.96
C ASP A 16 7.66 -19.34 -35.42
N HIS A 17 7.96 -18.05 -35.29
CA HIS A 17 9.30 -17.52 -35.58
C HIS A 17 10.36 -18.11 -34.63
N VAL A 18 10.07 -18.25 -33.33
CA VAL A 18 10.97 -18.88 -32.37
C VAL A 18 11.17 -20.36 -32.72
N ARG A 19 10.11 -21.07 -33.12
CA ARG A 19 10.18 -22.47 -33.55
C ARG A 19 11.10 -22.63 -34.76
N MET A 20 10.91 -21.78 -35.78
CA MET A 20 11.71 -21.77 -37.00
C MET A 20 13.17 -21.39 -36.76
N LEU A 21 13.43 -20.31 -36.02
CA LEU A 21 14.76 -19.74 -35.87
C LEU A 21 15.61 -20.46 -34.81
N CYS A 22 14.98 -21.03 -33.77
CA CYS A 22 15.68 -21.70 -32.68
C CYS A 22 15.59 -23.22 -32.74
N SER A 23 14.91 -23.80 -33.75
CA SER A 23 14.76 -25.25 -33.93
C SER A 23 14.25 -25.96 -32.66
N VAL A 24 13.29 -25.34 -31.97
CA VAL A 24 12.70 -25.91 -30.74
C VAL A 24 11.52 -26.80 -31.12
N GLU A 25 11.60 -28.08 -30.80
CA GLU A 25 10.51 -29.04 -31.02
C GLU A 25 9.51 -29.07 -29.84
N GLY A 26 8.24 -29.33 -30.15
CA GLY A 26 7.16 -29.46 -29.15
C GLY A 26 6.41 -28.18 -28.82
N ASN A 27 5.46 -28.29 -27.89
CA ASN A 27 4.69 -27.16 -27.38
C ASN A 27 5.49 -26.45 -26.28
N PHE A 28 5.61 -25.14 -26.39
CA PHE A 28 6.29 -24.32 -25.41
C PHE A 28 5.52 -23.01 -25.23
N ARG A 29 5.68 -22.40 -24.05
CA ARG A 29 5.23 -21.03 -23.82
C ARG A 29 6.43 -20.09 -23.77
N LEU A 30 6.18 -18.83 -24.11
CA LEU A 30 7.18 -17.78 -24.01
C LEU A 30 6.99 -17.02 -22.70
N GLN A 31 8.10 -16.75 -22.03
CA GLN A 31 8.18 -15.76 -20.97
C GLN A 31 9.05 -14.61 -21.45
N TYR A 32 8.72 -13.38 -21.06
CA TYR A 32 9.60 -12.24 -21.29
C TYR A 32 10.11 -11.70 -19.95
N GLN A 33 11.26 -11.03 -20.02
CA GLN A 33 11.79 -10.31 -18.87
C GLN A 33 11.03 -9.01 -18.72
N ASP A 34 10.11 -8.95 -17.75
CA ASP A 34 9.35 -7.74 -17.49
C ASP A 34 10.23 -6.70 -16.81
N ARG A 35 10.68 -5.76 -17.62
CA ARG A 35 11.54 -4.67 -17.17
C ARG A 35 10.83 -3.80 -16.12
N ASP A 36 9.50 -3.72 -16.12
CA ASP A 36 8.74 -2.92 -15.16
C ASP A 36 8.71 -3.55 -13.75
N PHE A 37 9.04 -4.84 -13.63
CA PHE A 37 8.94 -5.62 -12.40
C PHE A 37 10.24 -6.35 -12.04
N ASP A 38 11.31 -5.59 -11.79
CA ASP A 38 12.62 -6.10 -11.36
C ASP A 38 13.17 -7.19 -12.27
N ASN A 39 12.88 -7.08 -13.57
CA ASN A 39 13.28 -8.05 -14.57
C ASN A 39 12.77 -9.47 -14.29
N ALA A 40 11.61 -9.60 -13.63
CA ALA A 40 10.97 -10.88 -13.39
C ALA A 40 10.55 -11.54 -14.71
N LEU A 41 10.71 -12.86 -14.79
CA LEU A 41 10.22 -13.65 -15.92
C LEU A 41 8.72 -13.88 -15.75
N VAL A 42 7.92 -13.31 -16.64
CA VAL A 42 6.46 -13.45 -16.68
C VAL A 42 6.03 -14.02 -18.02
N ASN A 43 4.86 -14.66 -18.06
CA ASN A 43 4.31 -15.20 -19.30
C ASN A 43 4.01 -14.06 -20.27
N LEU A 44 4.42 -14.22 -21.53
CA LEU A 44 4.10 -13.29 -22.59
C LEU A 44 2.64 -13.51 -23.01
N THR A 45 1.80 -12.50 -22.82
CA THR A 45 0.37 -12.57 -23.19
C THR A 45 0.01 -11.69 -24.38
N SER A 46 0.84 -10.68 -24.67
CA SER A 46 0.72 -9.85 -25.87
C SER A 46 2.09 -9.44 -26.37
N THR A 47 2.32 -9.44 -27.68
CA THR A 47 3.56 -8.92 -28.28
C THR A 47 3.76 -7.42 -28.05
N SER A 48 2.69 -6.69 -27.69
CA SER A 48 2.75 -5.27 -27.28
C SER A 48 3.51 -5.03 -25.96
N GLU A 49 3.82 -6.09 -25.22
CA GLU A 49 4.63 -6.08 -24.00
C GLU A 49 6.15 -6.10 -24.31
N LEU A 50 6.52 -6.46 -25.55
CA LEU A 50 7.90 -6.54 -25.99
C LEU A 50 8.38 -5.20 -26.56
N ASN A 51 9.63 -4.88 -26.25
CA ASN A 51 10.39 -3.79 -26.88
C ASN A 51 11.54 -4.36 -27.71
N ASP A 52 12.20 -3.51 -28.50
CA ASP A 52 13.45 -3.89 -29.17
C ASP A 52 14.49 -4.41 -28.15
N CYS A 53 15.19 -5.48 -28.52
CA CYS A 53 16.12 -6.23 -27.66
C CYS A 53 15.51 -6.80 -26.35
N SER A 54 14.23 -7.20 -26.35
CA SER A 54 13.63 -7.90 -25.20
C SER A 54 14.18 -9.31 -25.03
N THR A 55 14.41 -9.73 -23.78
CA THR A 55 14.82 -11.10 -23.45
C THR A 55 13.58 -11.99 -23.38
N ILE A 56 13.55 -13.03 -24.22
CA ILE A 56 12.50 -14.05 -24.22
C ILE A 56 13.10 -15.37 -23.74
N LYS A 57 12.42 -16.04 -22.81
CA LYS A 57 12.75 -17.37 -22.31
C LYS A 57 11.71 -18.36 -22.82
N VAL A 58 12.19 -19.43 -23.44
CA VAL A 58 11.35 -20.54 -23.89
C VAL A 58 11.18 -21.53 -22.74
N ILE A 59 9.93 -21.83 -22.39
CA ILE A 59 9.59 -22.83 -21.36
C ILE A 59 8.84 -23.98 -22.06
N PRO A 60 9.47 -25.17 -22.19
CA PRO A 60 8.79 -26.36 -22.68
C PRO A 60 7.56 -26.68 -21.83
N LEU A 61 6.46 -27.07 -22.47
CA LEU A 61 5.28 -27.60 -21.79
C LEU A 61 5.36 -29.13 -21.85
N ASP A 62 5.61 -29.77 -20.71
CA ASP A 62 5.57 -31.23 -20.65
C ASP A 62 4.11 -31.69 -20.85
N ILE A 63 3.86 -32.40 -21.95
CA ILE A 63 2.56 -33.03 -22.24
C ILE A 63 2.58 -34.42 -21.57
N PRO A 64 1.66 -34.73 -20.63
CA PRO A 64 1.32 -36.13 -20.37
C PRO A 64 0.58 -36.67 -21.59
N GLN A 65 1.09 -37.73 -22.20
CA GLN A 65 0.49 -38.37 -23.37
C GLN A 65 -0.98 -38.79 -23.11
N ASP A 66 -1.78 -38.58 -24.15
CA ASP A 66 -3.12 -39.08 -24.46
C ASP A 66 -4.31 -38.73 -23.54
N SER A 67 -5.19 -37.87 -24.09
CA SER A 67 -6.60 -38.22 -24.31
C SER A 67 -7.19 -37.23 -25.33
N GLU A 68 -7.47 -37.72 -26.54
CA GLU A 68 -8.36 -37.08 -27.50
C GLU A 68 -9.73 -36.88 -26.86
N ILE A 69 -10.22 -35.64 -26.78
CA ILE A 69 -11.66 -35.38 -26.71
C ILE A 69 -11.97 -34.25 -27.68
N THR A 70 -12.86 -34.61 -28.59
CA THR A 70 -13.48 -33.84 -29.67
C THR A 70 -14.11 -32.54 -29.21
N SER A 71 -13.89 -31.50 -30.02
CA SER A 71 -14.65 -30.25 -30.01
C SER A 71 -16.14 -30.55 -30.23
N ASP A 72 -16.97 -30.17 -29.26
CA ASP A 72 -18.38 -29.92 -29.50
C ASP A 72 -18.75 -28.56 -28.90
N GLU A 73 -19.18 -27.65 -29.76
CA GLU A 73 -19.95 -26.47 -29.42
C GLU A 73 -21.27 -26.90 -28.76
N ILE A 74 -21.84 -26.06 -27.89
CA ILE A 74 -23.26 -25.60 -27.89
C ILE A 74 -23.62 -24.93 -26.53
N SER A 75 -23.93 -23.63 -26.65
CA SER A 75 -24.99 -22.83 -26.01
C SER A 75 -25.14 -22.64 -24.49
N LEU A 76 -24.95 -21.37 -24.11
CA LEU A 76 -25.83 -20.49 -23.32
C LEU A 76 -27.10 -21.10 -22.71
N ALA A 77 -27.16 -21.10 -21.38
CA ALA A 77 -28.42 -21.03 -20.63
C ALA A 77 -28.25 -20.08 -19.43
N SER A 78 -28.98 -18.97 -19.51
CA SER A 78 -29.26 -18.03 -18.43
C SER A 78 -30.12 -18.69 -17.36
N SER A 79 -29.82 -18.41 -16.08
CA SER A 79 -30.86 -18.28 -15.06
C SER A 79 -30.39 -17.34 -13.96
N ASP A 80 -31.26 -16.37 -13.69
CA ASP A 80 -31.17 -15.31 -12.71
C ASP A 80 -31.32 -15.77 -11.25
N THR A 81 -31.10 -14.80 -10.35
CA THR A 81 -31.35 -14.71 -8.89
C THR A 81 -30.25 -15.30 -7.99
N GLU A 82 -29.68 -14.61 -7.01
CA GLU A 82 -30.24 -13.59 -6.10
C GLU A 82 -29.22 -12.49 -5.73
N MET A 83 -29.69 -11.24 -5.73
CA MET A 83 -29.01 -10.07 -5.18
C MET A 83 -28.78 -10.21 -3.67
N LEU A 84 -27.52 -10.18 -3.24
CA LEU A 84 -27.15 -9.71 -1.92
C LEU A 84 -26.46 -8.35 -2.06
N SER A 85 -27.22 -7.33 -1.68
CA SER A 85 -26.88 -5.93 -1.62
C SER A 85 -25.58 -5.71 -0.85
N SER A 86 -24.51 -5.35 -1.54
CA SER A 86 -23.35 -4.72 -0.91
C SER A 86 -23.51 -3.21 -0.98
N PRO A 87 -23.25 -2.48 0.12
CA PRO A 87 -23.41 -1.03 0.15
C PRO A 87 -22.48 -0.42 -0.89
N SER A 88 -23.00 0.58 -1.62
CA SER A 88 -22.26 1.40 -2.57
C SER A 88 -21.01 1.99 -1.90
N SER A 89 -19.88 1.28 -1.99
CA SER A 89 -18.58 1.85 -1.66
C SER A 89 -18.19 2.75 -2.82
N SER A 90 -18.61 4.00 -2.76
CA SER A 90 -18.18 5.10 -3.64
C SER A 90 -16.69 5.45 -3.49
N VAL A 91 -15.89 4.59 -2.86
CA VAL A 91 -14.46 4.78 -2.64
C VAL A 91 -13.74 3.74 -3.48
N ALA A 92 -13.10 4.19 -4.55
CA ALA A 92 -12.14 3.37 -5.30
C ALA A 92 -10.90 3.16 -4.42
N GLY A 93 -10.74 1.94 -3.92
CA GLY A 93 -9.59 1.56 -3.11
C GLY A 93 -9.84 0.35 -2.21
N ARG A 94 -8.74 -0.25 -1.75
CA ARG A 94 -8.74 -1.31 -0.73
C ARG A 94 -9.20 -0.75 0.60
N THR A 95 -10.01 -1.53 1.31
CA THR A 95 -10.55 -1.17 2.65
C THR A 95 -10.03 -2.08 3.76
N LYS A 96 -9.30 -3.14 3.40
CA LYS A 96 -8.81 -4.16 4.33
C LYS A 96 -7.28 -4.10 4.43
N MET A 97 -6.79 -4.27 5.65
CA MET A 97 -5.38 -4.54 5.92
C MET A 97 -5.04 -6.00 5.64
N TRP A 98 -3.74 -6.28 5.44
CA TRP A 98 -3.23 -7.65 5.50
C TRP A 98 -3.66 -8.31 6.83
N PRO A 99 -4.29 -9.49 6.80
CA PRO A 99 -4.83 -10.11 7.99
C PRO A 99 -3.70 -10.68 8.87
N ARG A 100 -3.94 -10.77 10.19
CA ARG A 100 -3.01 -11.48 11.10
C ARG A 100 -2.89 -12.97 10.81
N VAL A 101 -3.95 -13.54 10.25
CA VAL A 101 -4.01 -14.93 9.78
C VAL A 101 -4.67 -14.88 8.42
N PHE A 102 -3.93 -15.24 7.37
CA PHE A 102 -4.47 -15.26 6.02
C PHE A 102 -5.54 -16.35 5.90
N VAL A 103 -6.72 -15.98 5.40
CA VAL A 103 -7.84 -16.90 5.20
C VAL A 103 -7.79 -17.37 3.75
N ILE A 104 -7.64 -18.67 3.55
CA ILE A 104 -7.60 -19.25 2.20
C ILE A 104 -9.00 -19.16 1.59
N PRO A 105 -9.16 -18.55 0.40
CA PRO A 105 -10.43 -18.42 -0.29
C PRO A 105 -11.01 -19.80 -0.63
N THR A 106 -12.27 -19.80 -1.05
CA THR A 106 -12.88 -21.03 -1.58
C THR A 106 -12.41 -21.21 -3.02
N PHE A 107 -11.97 -22.42 -3.35
CA PHE A 107 -11.57 -22.79 -4.70
C PHE A 107 -12.79 -23.23 -5.53
N SER A 108 -12.56 -23.59 -6.79
CA SER A 108 -13.61 -24.23 -7.61
C SER A 108 -14.12 -25.51 -6.94
N TYR A 109 -15.36 -25.90 -7.25
CA TYR A 109 -15.99 -27.09 -6.66
C TYR A 109 -15.17 -28.37 -6.89
N ASP A 110 -14.62 -28.54 -8.10
CA ASP A 110 -13.77 -29.68 -8.46
C ASP A 110 -12.44 -29.67 -7.71
N THR A 111 -11.81 -28.51 -7.51
CA THR A 111 -10.62 -28.38 -6.68
C THR A 111 -10.91 -28.70 -5.21
N GLU A 112 -11.97 -28.12 -4.63
CA GLU A 112 -12.32 -28.36 -3.22
C GLU A 112 -12.61 -29.85 -2.96
N LEU A 113 -13.39 -30.50 -3.84
CA LEU A 113 -13.68 -31.93 -3.73
C LEU A 113 -12.42 -32.81 -3.81
N GLN A 114 -11.47 -32.44 -4.68
CA GLN A 114 -10.18 -33.15 -4.76
C GLN A 114 -9.35 -32.96 -3.49
N LEU A 115 -9.28 -31.73 -2.98
CA LEU A 115 -8.54 -31.41 -1.77
C LEU A 115 -9.14 -32.06 -0.52
N GLU A 116 -10.46 -32.15 -0.42
CA GLU A 116 -11.15 -32.83 0.66
C GLU A 116 -10.78 -34.30 0.71
N LYS A 117 -10.97 -35.02 -0.40
CA LYS A 117 -10.59 -36.45 -0.53
C LYS A 117 -9.11 -36.67 -0.29
N ALA A 118 -8.25 -35.80 -0.83
CA ALA A 118 -6.81 -35.87 -0.63
C ALA A 118 -6.42 -35.67 0.84
N ASN A 119 -7.07 -34.76 1.55
CA ASN A 119 -6.85 -34.54 2.98
C ASN A 119 -7.30 -35.74 3.83
N GLU A 120 -8.38 -36.43 3.47
CA GLU A 120 -8.78 -37.68 4.14
C GLU A 120 -7.73 -38.77 4.00
N VAL A 121 -7.17 -38.93 2.79
CA VAL A 121 -6.05 -39.85 2.54
C VAL A 121 -4.83 -39.43 3.37
N TYR A 122 -4.46 -38.14 3.33
CA TYR A 122 -3.33 -37.61 4.11
C TYR A 122 -3.48 -37.88 5.61
N LYS A 123 -4.68 -37.70 6.18
CA LYS A 123 -4.95 -38.02 7.61
C LYS A 123 -4.75 -39.51 7.92
N SER A 124 -4.99 -40.38 6.94
CA SER A 124 -4.94 -41.83 7.14
C SER A 124 -3.53 -42.40 7.01
N ASN A 125 -2.72 -41.91 6.06
CA ASN A 125 -1.43 -42.51 5.74
C ASN A 125 -0.29 -41.51 5.50
N MET A 126 -0.51 -40.22 5.79
CA MET A 126 0.46 -39.12 5.58
C MET A 126 0.94 -38.97 4.12
N MET A 127 0.17 -39.48 3.16
CA MET A 127 0.52 -39.40 1.74
C MET A 127 0.17 -38.02 1.18
N ALA A 128 1.19 -37.29 0.74
CA ALA A 128 1.01 -36.01 0.05
C ALA A 128 0.29 -36.20 -1.30
N PHE A 129 -0.60 -35.26 -1.60
CA PHE A 129 -1.30 -35.15 -2.88
C PHE A 129 -0.51 -34.25 -3.81
N ASN A 130 -0.24 -34.74 -5.02
CA ASN A 130 0.36 -33.93 -6.09
C ASN A 130 -0.74 -33.46 -7.04
N PRO A 131 -1.18 -32.18 -6.97
CA PRO A 131 -2.33 -31.75 -7.74
C PRO A 131 -2.01 -31.65 -9.24
N SER A 132 -3.04 -31.84 -10.06
CA SER A 132 -2.95 -31.65 -11.51
C SER A 132 -2.60 -30.19 -11.87
N SER A 133 -2.18 -29.96 -13.12
CA SER A 133 -1.93 -28.59 -13.62
C SER A 133 -3.16 -27.69 -13.47
N LYS A 134 -4.36 -28.22 -13.76
CA LYS A 134 -5.64 -27.52 -13.62
C LYS A 134 -5.92 -27.11 -12.16
N THR A 135 -5.84 -28.07 -11.24
CA THR A 135 -6.05 -27.85 -9.80
C THR A 135 -5.03 -26.84 -9.24
N LYS A 136 -3.75 -26.95 -9.66
CA LYS A 136 -2.71 -25.97 -9.29
C LYS A 136 -3.04 -24.57 -9.80
N SER A 137 -3.50 -24.44 -11.04
CA SER A 137 -3.86 -23.12 -11.58
C SER A 137 -4.99 -22.50 -10.79
N ASP A 138 -6.09 -23.22 -10.57
CA ASP A 138 -7.26 -22.70 -9.83
C ASP A 138 -6.89 -22.24 -8.41
N ILE A 139 -6.10 -23.03 -7.66
CA ILE A 139 -5.58 -22.62 -6.34
C ILE A 139 -4.80 -21.31 -6.47
N LEU A 140 -3.86 -21.23 -7.42
CA LEU A 140 -3.00 -20.07 -7.59
C LEU A 140 -3.76 -18.83 -8.08
N ASP A 141 -4.76 -19.00 -8.95
CA ASP A 141 -5.64 -17.95 -9.45
C ASP A 141 -6.44 -17.32 -8.31
N ARG A 142 -7.16 -18.15 -7.55
CA ARG A 142 -7.97 -17.69 -6.40
C ARG A 142 -7.13 -17.03 -5.32
N LEU A 143 -5.93 -17.56 -5.05
CA LEU A 143 -5.01 -16.94 -4.11
C LEU A 143 -4.49 -15.60 -4.63
N ALA A 144 -4.17 -15.49 -5.92
CA ALA A 144 -3.70 -14.23 -6.49
C ALA A 144 -4.78 -13.14 -6.41
N GLU A 145 -6.03 -13.49 -6.73
CA GLU A 145 -7.19 -12.60 -6.57
C GLU A 145 -7.34 -12.12 -5.12
N GLU A 146 -7.32 -13.04 -4.16
CA GLU A 146 -7.48 -12.72 -2.73
C GLU A 146 -6.30 -11.88 -2.21
N ILE A 147 -5.06 -12.24 -2.54
CA ILE A 147 -3.86 -11.46 -2.18
C ILE A 147 -3.97 -10.02 -2.70
N PHE A 148 -4.42 -9.86 -3.96
CA PHE A 148 -4.49 -8.55 -4.60
C PHE A 148 -5.49 -7.59 -3.93
N GLN A 149 -6.52 -8.12 -3.25
CA GLN A 149 -7.42 -7.31 -2.43
C GLN A 149 -6.73 -6.60 -1.27
N TYR A 150 -5.56 -7.09 -0.84
CA TYR A 150 -4.74 -6.48 0.22
C TYR A 150 -3.53 -5.73 -0.34
N LYS A 151 -2.80 -6.33 -1.29
CA LYS A 151 -1.54 -5.81 -1.81
C LYS A 151 -1.32 -6.17 -3.28
N ALA A 152 -1.08 -5.17 -4.14
CA ALA A 152 -0.61 -5.42 -5.50
C ALA A 152 0.82 -5.98 -5.54
N TYR A 153 1.66 -5.54 -4.60
CA TYR A 153 3.08 -5.92 -4.49
C TYR A 153 3.37 -6.60 -3.15
N PRO A 154 2.98 -7.89 -2.98
CA PRO A 154 3.32 -8.63 -1.77
C PRO A 154 4.82 -8.84 -1.65
N ASP A 155 5.33 -8.81 -0.43
CA ASP A 155 6.72 -9.11 -0.11
C ASP A 155 6.94 -10.60 0.21
N ASP A 156 8.18 -10.98 0.52
CA ASP A 156 8.53 -12.38 0.79
C ASP A 156 7.84 -12.96 2.04
N PHE A 157 7.54 -12.13 3.05
CA PHE A 157 6.82 -12.53 4.25
C PHE A 157 5.36 -12.78 3.92
N ASP A 158 4.73 -11.89 3.16
CA ASP A 158 3.35 -12.08 2.69
C ASP A 158 3.17 -13.43 1.97
N PHE A 159 4.08 -13.78 1.06
CA PHE A 159 4.03 -15.08 0.38
C PHE A 159 4.27 -16.27 1.32
N SER A 160 5.05 -16.09 2.38
CA SER A 160 5.26 -17.13 3.39
C SER A 160 3.99 -17.35 4.21
N ASP A 161 3.34 -16.28 4.66
CA ASP A 161 2.08 -16.33 5.39
C ASP A 161 0.98 -17.07 4.60
N VAL A 162 0.83 -16.75 3.30
CA VAL A 162 -0.18 -17.40 2.45
C VAL A 162 0.14 -18.88 2.25
N ALA A 163 1.41 -19.22 1.99
CA ALA A 163 1.82 -20.60 1.78
C ALA A 163 1.63 -21.44 3.05
N GLU A 164 1.95 -20.90 4.22
CA GLU A 164 1.71 -21.57 5.50
C GLU A 164 0.21 -21.73 5.80
N ALA A 165 -0.60 -20.70 5.53
CA ALA A 165 -2.05 -20.80 5.65
C ALA A 165 -2.65 -21.87 4.71
N LEU A 166 -2.11 -21.99 3.49
CA LEU A 166 -2.53 -22.99 2.50
C LEU A 166 -2.26 -24.40 3.00
N ILE A 167 -1.03 -24.68 3.45
CA ILE A 167 -0.65 -25.99 3.99
C ILE A 167 -1.42 -26.30 5.27
N LYS A 168 -1.65 -25.31 6.13
CA LYS A 168 -2.42 -25.48 7.35
C LYS A 168 -3.88 -25.87 7.06
N LYS A 169 -4.52 -25.27 6.05
CA LYS A 169 -5.88 -25.61 5.65
C LYS A 169 -5.94 -26.93 4.87
N HIS A 170 -4.95 -27.19 4.01
CA HIS A 170 -4.87 -28.39 3.19
C HIS A 170 -3.51 -29.11 3.35
N PRO A 171 -3.31 -29.87 4.45
CA PRO A 171 -2.06 -30.58 4.71
C PRO A 171 -1.64 -31.55 3.60
N CYS A 172 -2.59 -32.06 2.80
CA CYS A 172 -2.29 -32.89 1.65
C CYS A 172 -1.38 -32.21 0.62
N LEU A 173 -1.31 -30.88 0.58
CA LEU A 173 -0.49 -30.12 -0.35
C LEU A 173 0.98 -29.96 0.09
N THR A 174 1.36 -30.52 1.24
CA THR A 174 2.73 -30.45 1.77
C THR A 174 3.73 -31.07 0.80
N GLU A 175 4.69 -30.28 0.32
CA GLU A 175 5.73 -30.77 -0.58
C GLU A 175 6.93 -31.35 0.17
N PRO A 176 7.60 -32.39 -0.36
CA PRO A 176 8.81 -32.92 0.25
C PRO A 176 9.94 -31.88 0.26
N GLY A 177 10.53 -31.61 1.44
CA GLY A 177 11.69 -30.74 1.52
C GLY A 177 11.98 -30.23 2.93
N PRO A 178 13.15 -29.58 3.14
CA PRO A 178 13.61 -29.14 4.46
C PRO A 178 12.82 -27.96 5.05
N TYR A 179 12.01 -27.26 4.25
CA TYR A 179 11.26 -26.06 4.66
C TYR A 179 9.76 -26.33 4.62
N ASN A 180 9.18 -26.72 5.77
CA ASN A 180 7.75 -26.78 6.13
C ASN A 180 6.72 -27.25 5.07
N GLY A 181 7.16 -27.88 3.98
CA GLY A 181 6.40 -28.22 2.79
C GLY A 181 5.72 -27.08 2.05
N ALA A 182 5.91 -25.81 2.45
CA ALA A 182 5.23 -24.65 1.88
C ALA A 182 6.09 -23.89 0.86
N TYR A 183 7.40 -24.13 0.82
CA TYR A 183 8.34 -23.33 0.02
C TYR A 183 8.03 -23.34 -1.49
N GLY A 184 7.72 -24.49 -2.09
CA GLY A 184 7.42 -24.52 -3.52
C GLY A 184 6.10 -23.81 -3.85
N TRP A 185 5.09 -23.88 -2.98
CA TRP A 185 3.88 -23.06 -3.10
C TRP A 185 4.18 -21.57 -3.04
N LYS A 186 5.00 -21.14 -2.09
CA LYS A 186 5.50 -19.75 -2.01
C LYS A 186 6.13 -19.29 -3.33
N GLN A 187 7.01 -20.10 -3.94
CA GLN A 187 7.63 -19.75 -5.23
C GLN A 187 6.61 -19.68 -6.37
N ARG A 188 5.66 -20.62 -6.44
CA ARG A 188 4.60 -20.59 -7.46
C ARG A 188 3.70 -19.37 -7.31
N MET A 189 3.38 -18.96 -6.08
CA MET A 189 2.63 -17.73 -5.81
C MET A 189 3.38 -16.48 -6.24
N LYS A 190 4.70 -16.39 -6.02
CA LYS A 190 5.52 -15.27 -6.52
C LYS A 190 5.42 -15.13 -8.03
N THR A 191 5.61 -16.23 -8.76
CA THR A 191 5.48 -16.25 -10.22
C THR A 191 4.06 -15.91 -10.66
N LYS A 192 3.04 -16.49 -10.00
CA LYS A 192 1.63 -16.22 -10.30
C LYS A 192 1.28 -14.75 -10.11
N MET A 193 1.69 -14.14 -9.00
CA MET A 193 1.46 -12.72 -8.75
C MET A 193 2.16 -11.82 -9.76
N GLY A 194 3.34 -12.23 -10.27
CA GLY A 194 3.97 -11.56 -11.42
C GLY A 194 3.06 -11.54 -12.64
N ASN A 195 2.61 -12.72 -13.08
CA ASN A 195 1.72 -12.86 -14.23
C ASN A 195 0.38 -12.14 -14.02
N TYR A 196 -0.20 -12.22 -12.82
CA TYR A 196 -1.47 -11.60 -12.48
C TYR A 196 -1.39 -10.08 -12.55
N ARG A 197 -0.28 -9.47 -12.10
CA ARG A 197 -0.04 -8.04 -12.28
C ARG A 197 0.08 -7.66 -13.77
N THR A 198 0.82 -8.43 -14.57
CA THR A 198 0.93 -8.17 -16.01
C THR A 198 -0.47 -8.19 -16.67
N HIS A 199 -1.29 -9.18 -16.33
CA HIS A 199 -2.68 -9.26 -16.79
C HIS A 199 -3.53 -8.05 -16.37
N LEU A 200 -3.54 -7.69 -15.08
CA LEU A 200 -4.32 -6.56 -14.57
C LEU A 200 -3.85 -5.21 -15.14
N LYS A 201 -2.55 -5.06 -15.40
CA LYS A 201 -2.00 -3.92 -16.12
C LYS A 201 -2.56 -3.84 -17.54
N GLY A 202 -2.66 -4.97 -18.24
CA GLY A 202 -3.25 -5.06 -19.58
C GLY A 202 -4.74 -4.66 -19.63
N ILE A 203 -5.49 -4.89 -18.55
CA ILE A 203 -6.91 -4.48 -18.42
C ILE A 203 -7.05 -2.99 -18.04
N GLY A 204 -5.98 -2.37 -17.54
CA GLY A 204 -5.94 -0.94 -17.24
C GLY A 204 -5.96 -0.57 -15.76
N CYS A 205 -5.52 -1.46 -14.86
CA CYS A 205 -5.39 -1.16 -13.43
C CYS A 205 -4.42 0.02 -13.17
N SER A 206 -4.90 1.12 -12.59
CA SER A 206 -4.14 2.37 -12.43
C SER A 206 -2.88 2.20 -11.59
N GLU A 207 -2.98 1.41 -10.50
CA GLU A 207 -1.85 1.12 -9.60
C GLU A 207 -0.66 0.48 -10.33
N LEU A 208 -0.94 -0.33 -11.36
CA LEU A 208 0.09 -1.02 -12.14
C LEU A 208 0.51 -0.22 -13.37
N LEU A 209 -0.42 0.52 -13.98
CA LEU A 209 -0.15 1.39 -15.14
C LEU A 209 0.80 2.54 -14.81
N ALA A 210 0.73 3.09 -13.60
CA ALA A 210 1.59 4.21 -13.19
C ALA A 210 3.09 3.91 -13.27
N ASN A 211 3.45 2.61 -13.24
CA ASN A 211 4.83 2.13 -13.32
C ASN A 211 5.23 1.68 -14.73
N SER A 212 4.31 1.63 -15.68
CA SER A 212 4.62 1.24 -17.05
C SER A 212 5.58 2.22 -17.69
N LEU A 213 6.56 1.72 -18.46
CA LEU A 213 7.41 2.57 -19.31
C LEU A 213 6.62 3.57 -20.16
N LYS A 214 5.44 3.19 -20.67
CA LYS A 214 4.56 4.04 -21.49
C LYS A 214 4.00 5.24 -20.72
N SER A 215 3.86 5.12 -19.41
CA SER A 215 3.34 6.15 -18.51
C SER A 215 4.45 7.05 -17.94
N LYS A 216 5.73 6.69 -18.13
CA LYS A 216 6.86 7.50 -17.68
C LYS A 216 7.16 8.61 -18.67
N ARG A 217 7.70 9.71 -18.17
CA ARG A 217 8.24 10.79 -19.03
C ARG A 217 9.39 10.22 -19.88
N PRO A 218 9.61 10.74 -21.11
CA PRO A 218 10.69 10.25 -21.98
C PRO A 218 12.07 10.23 -21.30
N ASP A 219 12.39 11.25 -20.49
CA ASP A 219 13.65 11.36 -19.75
C ASP A 219 13.77 10.37 -18.56
N ASP A 220 12.66 9.73 -18.20
CA ASP A 220 12.53 8.76 -17.12
C ASP A 220 12.21 7.34 -17.65
N ALA A 221 12.34 7.09 -18.95
CA ALA A 221 12.03 5.82 -19.63
C ALA A 221 12.98 4.64 -19.28
N LEU A 222 13.65 4.71 -18.13
CA LEU A 222 14.37 3.57 -17.55
C LEU A 222 13.43 2.79 -16.62
N PRO A 223 13.35 1.46 -16.75
CA PRO A 223 12.38 0.65 -15.99
C PRO A 223 12.53 0.77 -14.47
N ALA A 224 13.76 0.83 -13.96
CA ALA A 224 14.04 0.97 -12.53
C ALA A 224 13.97 2.41 -12.00
N LYS A 225 13.83 3.43 -12.86
CA LYS A 225 13.84 4.84 -12.43
C LYS A 225 12.43 5.26 -12.00
N LYS A 226 12.31 5.88 -10.82
CA LYS A 226 11.06 6.42 -10.24
C LYS A 226 9.87 5.43 -10.23
N VAL A 227 10.11 4.21 -9.78
CA VAL A 227 9.01 3.24 -9.61
C VAL A 227 8.13 3.65 -8.43
N LYS A 228 6.87 3.95 -8.72
CA LYS A 228 5.77 4.30 -7.81
C LYS A 228 5.19 3.01 -7.20
N ARG A 229 5.96 2.40 -6.29
CA ARG A 229 5.47 1.28 -5.48
C ARG A 229 4.96 1.78 -4.13
N PRO A 230 3.90 1.16 -3.57
CA PRO A 230 3.49 1.41 -2.21
C PRO A 230 4.69 1.26 -1.25
N ARG A 231 4.84 2.20 -0.33
CA ARG A 231 5.82 2.13 0.76
C ARG A 231 5.10 2.18 2.10
N ARG A 232 5.77 1.78 3.19
CA ARG A 232 5.30 2.03 4.57
C ARG A 232 3.86 1.60 4.89
N GLY A 233 3.38 0.51 4.28
CA GLY A 233 2.04 -0.04 4.54
C GLY A 233 0.89 0.67 3.82
N GLU A 234 1.17 1.45 2.77
CA GLU A 234 0.14 2.04 1.91
C GLU A 234 -0.66 0.94 1.20
N ALA A 235 -1.97 0.89 1.46
CA ALA A 235 -2.91 -0.02 0.80
C ALA A 235 -3.45 0.61 -0.50
N ASN A 236 -3.58 1.94 -0.51
CA ASN A 236 -4.12 2.73 -1.63
C ASN A 236 -3.07 3.72 -2.14
N HIS A 237 -2.01 3.18 -2.75
CA HIS A 237 -0.92 4.01 -3.26
C HIS A 237 -1.39 4.89 -4.43
N ILE A 238 -2.01 4.27 -5.44
CA ILE A 238 -2.59 4.92 -6.63
C ILE A 238 -3.97 4.27 -6.86
N PRO A 239 -5.04 4.84 -6.31
CA PRO A 239 -6.39 4.30 -6.51
C PRO A 239 -6.86 4.49 -7.95
N ASP A 240 -7.83 3.67 -8.38
CA ASP A 240 -8.56 3.89 -9.63
C ASP A 240 -9.53 5.07 -9.49
N ILE A 241 -10.01 5.59 -10.63
CA ILE A 241 -11.11 6.55 -10.62
C ILE A 241 -12.40 5.85 -10.13
N PRO A 242 -13.17 6.45 -9.19
CA PRO A 242 -14.44 5.85 -8.76
C PRO A 242 -15.42 5.62 -9.91
N ASN A 243 -16.18 4.53 -9.83
CA ASN A 243 -17.13 4.13 -10.86
C ASN A 243 -18.15 5.25 -11.14
N GLY A 244 -18.31 5.62 -12.41
CA GLY A 244 -19.23 6.68 -12.85
C GLY A 244 -18.70 8.12 -12.72
N GLU A 245 -17.50 8.28 -12.15
CA GLU A 245 -16.81 9.56 -12.06
C GLU A 245 -15.93 9.84 -13.27
N THR A 246 -15.63 11.12 -13.49
CA THR A 246 -14.66 11.58 -14.50
C THR A 246 -13.72 12.58 -13.84
N ALA A 247 -12.53 12.78 -14.42
CA ALA A 247 -11.56 13.75 -13.90
C ALA A 247 -12.17 15.16 -13.77
N GLU A 248 -13.03 15.56 -14.73
CA GLU A 248 -13.72 16.85 -14.70
C GLU A 248 -14.75 16.94 -13.58
N LYS A 249 -15.58 15.89 -13.37
CA LYS A 249 -16.52 15.85 -12.24
C LYS A 249 -15.81 15.96 -10.90
N LEU A 250 -14.71 15.23 -10.73
CA LEU A 250 -13.93 15.27 -9.49
C LEU A 250 -13.27 16.63 -9.28
N GLU A 251 -12.82 17.31 -10.34
CA GLU A 251 -12.27 18.67 -10.22
C GLU A 251 -13.36 19.69 -9.84
N ASN A 252 -14.59 19.52 -10.33
CA ASN A 252 -15.73 20.30 -9.89
C ASN A 252 -16.07 20.05 -8.40
N GLU A 253 -15.99 18.81 -7.94
CA GLU A 253 -16.14 18.46 -6.51
C GLU A 253 -15.06 19.11 -5.65
N ARG A 254 -13.80 19.18 -6.14
CA ARG A 254 -12.71 19.91 -5.47
C ARG A 254 -13.00 21.42 -5.38
N LEU A 255 -13.47 22.04 -6.46
CA LEU A 255 -13.85 23.46 -6.43
C LEU A 255 -14.99 23.74 -5.44
N ALA A 256 -15.98 22.84 -5.37
CA ALA A 256 -17.04 22.90 -4.38
C ALA A 256 -16.48 22.75 -2.95
N LEU A 257 -15.53 21.84 -2.72
CA LEU A 257 -14.86 21.66 -1.43
C LEU A 257 -14.21 22.96 -0.93
N LEU A 258 -13.55 23.74 -1.80
CA LEU A 258 -12.98 25.04 -1.42
C LEU A 258 -14.04 26.04 -0.92
N THR A 259 -15.25 25.97 -1.48
CA THR A 259 -16.36 26.82 -1.06
C THR A 259 -16.94 26.33 0.26
N GLU A 260 -17.10 25.03 0.43
CA GLU A 260 -17.61 24.43 1.67
C GLU A 260 -16.66 24.61 2.85
N PHE A 261 -15.35 24.61 2.60
CA PHE A 261 -14.32 24.80 3.62
C PHE A 261 -14.36 26.20 4.28
N LYS A 262 -14.85 27.21 3.56
CA LYS A 262 -14.99 28.58 4.08
C LYS A 262 -16.21 28.77 4.99
N LYS A 263 -17.12 27.80 5.04
CA LYS A 263 -18.36 27.88 5.80
C LYS A 263 -18.17 27.30 7.21
N VAL A 264 -18.86 27.90 8.18
CA VAL A 264 -18.84 27.45 9.57
C VAL A 264 -19.61 26.14 9.72
N ASN A 265 -19.12 25.24 10.58
CA ASN A 265 -19.78 23.96 10.95
C ASN A 265 -20.03 22.97 9.80
N ASN A 266 -19.16 22.93 8.79
CA ASN A 266 -19.35 22.12 7.59
C ASN A 266 -18.54 20.80 7.54
N ARG A 267 -18.09 20.31 8.70
CA ARG A 267 -17.19 19.14 8.82
C ARG A 267 -17.69 17.90 8.08
N ALA A 268 -18.96 17.56 8.20
CA ALA A 268 -19.54 16.38 7.54
C ALA A 268 -19.48 16.46 6.00
N VAL A 269 -19.77 17.65 5.44
CA VAL A 269 -19.72 17.89 3.99
C VAL A 269 -18.28 17.89 3.49
N ILE A 270 -17.36 18.51 4.23
CA ILE A 270 -15.92 18.48 3.95
C ILE A 270 -15.43 17.04 3.89
N LYS A 271 -15.77 16.23 4.89
CA LYS A 271 -15.42 14.81 4.97
C LYS A 271 -15.92 14.00 3.78
N GLU A 272 -17.17 14.20 3.38
CA GLU A 272 -17.74 13.52 2.21
C GLU A 272 -17.03 13.92 0.92
N LYS A 273 -16.82 15.23 0.70
CA LYS A 273 -16.14 15.75 -0.49
C LYS A 273 -14.68 15.32 -0.54
N MET A 274 -13.98 15.32 0.60
CA MET A 274 -12.63 14.79 0.72
C MET A 274 -12.60 13.31 0.35
N ALA A 275 -13.55 12.49 0.82
CA ALA A 275 -13.62 11.08 0.44
C ALA A 275 -13.84 10.89 -1.07
N LYS A 276 -14.75 11.64 -1.70
CA LYS A 276 -15.00 11.58 -3.16
C LYS A 276 -13.78 11.97 -3.98
N THR A 277 -13.03 12.95 -3.52
CA THR A 277 -11.88 13.53 -4.24
C THR A 277 -10.53 12.88 -3.90
N PHE A 278 -10.54 11.77 -3.16
CA PHE A 278 -9.33 11.05 -2.74
C PHE A 278 -8.43 10.65 -3.94
N TYR A 279 -9.03 10.17 -5.02
CA TYR A 279 -8.32 9.83 -6.25
C TYR A 279 -7.46 11.00 -6.78
N LEU A 280 -8.05 12.20 -6.92
CA LEU A 280 -7.35 13.38 -7.44
C LEU A 280 -6.17 13.78 -6.54
N ARG A 281 -6.37 13.79 -5.21
CA ARG A 281 -5.29 14.10 -4.27
C ARG A 281 -4.14 13.12 -4.40
N ARG A 282 -4.41 11.82 -4.43
CA ARG A 282 -3.35 10.81 -4.59
C ARG A 282 -2.64 10.93 -5.93
N GLN A 283 -3.37 11.24 -6.99
CA GLN A 283 -2.76 11.52 -8.29
C GLN A 283 -1.79 12.71 -8.21
N GLU A 284 -2.19 13.81 -7.57
CA GLU A 284 -1.35 15.00 -7.44
C GLU A 284 -0.11 14.77 -6.57
N VAL A 285 -0.26 14.05 -5.46
CA VAL A 285 0.84 13.74 -4.54
C VAL A 285 1.81 12.72 -5.12
N VAL A 286 1.31 11.58 -5.62
CA VAL A 286 2.14 10.44 -6.02
C VAL A 286 2.51 10.49 -7.49
N GLU A 287 1.54 10.80 -8.35
CA GLU A 287 1.78 10.71 -9.79
C GLU A 287 2.50 11.95 -10.32
N LYS A 288 2.02 13.12 -9.92
CA LYS A 288 2.50 14.43 -10.39
C LYS A 288 3.63 15.01 -9.53
N GLU A 289 3.87 14.45 -8.35
CA GLU A 289 4.89 14.93 -7.39
C GLU A 289 4.72 16.45 -7.13
N MET A 290 3.48 16.87 -6.88
CA MET A 290 3.14 18.29 -6.71
C MET A 290 3.83 18.88 -5.48
N ALA A 291 4.33 20.12 -5.62
CA ALA A 291 4.96 20.86 -4.54
C ALA A 291 3.99 21.14 -3.39
N LEU A 292 4.51 21.22 -2.17
CA LEU A 292 3.71 21.36 -0.95
C LEU A 292 2.87 22.66 -0.93
N GLU A 293 3.43 23.77 -1.40
CA GLU A 293 2.74 25.06 -1.54
C GLU A 293 1.47 24.94 -2.41
N GLU A 294 1.59 24.24 -3.53
CA GLU A 294 0.47 24.06 -4.45
C GLU A 294 -0.56 23.07 -3.89
N LEU A 295 -0.12 22.04 -3.15
CA LEU A 295 -1.01 21.13 -2.44
C LEU A 295 -1.85 21.86 -1.38
N LEU A 296 -1.24 22.76 -0.62
CA LEU A 296 -1.95 23.62 0.35
C LEU A 296 -3.02 24.47 -0.32
N ARG A 297 -2.64 25.15 -1.40
CA ARG A 297 -3.55 26.02 -2.15
C ARG A 297 -4.73 25.24 -2.74
N ARG A 298 -4.48 24.02 -3.23
CA ARG A 298 -5.50 23.18 -3.86
C ARG A 298 -6.36 22.41 -2.86
N TRP A 299 -5.80 22.03 -1.71
CA TRP A 299 -6.40 21.15 -0.71
C TRP A 299 -6.23 21.66 0.73
N PRO A 300 -6.68 22.87 1.07
CA PRO A 300 -6.50 23.43 2.41
C PRO A 300 -7.13 22.54 3.50
N ALA A 301 -8.25 21.87 3.20
CA ALA A 301 -8.90 20.94 4.11
C ALA A 301 -8.01 19.75 4.52
N LEU A 302 -7.08 19.30 3.65
CA LEU A 302 -6.17 18.19 3.92
C LEU A 302 -5.26 18.46 5.14
N PHE A 303 -5.03 19.72 5.45
CA PHE A 303 -4.14 20.17 6.53
C PHE A 303 -4.88 20.43 7.83
N THR A 304 -6.11 19.93 7.97
CA THR A 304 -6.82 19.91 9.25
C THR A 304 -6.56 18.59 9.98
N SER A 305 -6.52 18.61 11.32
CA SER A 305 -6.30 17.39 12.13
C SER A 305 -7.24 16.24 11.77
N GLU A 306 -8.52 16.55 11.56
CA GLU A 306 -9.55 15.56 11.21
C GLU A 306 -9.27 14.92 9.85
N GLU A 307 -8.98 15.72 8.82
CA GLU A 307 -8.71 15.18 7.48
C GLU A 307 -7.33 14.56 7.35
N ILE A 308 -6.31 14.96 8.13
CA ILE A 308 -5.03 14.24 8.19
C ILE A 308 -5.28 12.79 8.65
N ASN A 309 -6.08 12.61 9.71
CA ASN A 309 -6.43 11.29 10.22
C ASN A 309 -7.22 10.46 9.20
N LEU A 310 -8.21 11.08 8.55
CA LEU A 310 -9.04 10.42 7.55
C LEU A 310 -8.25 10.10 6.27
N GLU A 311 -7.38 10.99 5.81
CA GLU A 311 -6.53 10.76 4.65
C GLU A 311 -5.53 9.64 4.92
N PHE A 312 -4.89 9.65 6.10
CA PHE A 312 -4.04 8.53 6.52
C PHE A 312 -4.80 7.21 6.50
N GLN A 313 -6.04 7.19 6.99
CA GLN A 313 -6.89 6.00 6.95
C GLN A 313 -7.26 5.60 5.52
N ARG A 314 -7.56 6.56 4.63
CA ARG A 314 -7.82 6.26 3.20
C ARG A 314 -6.59 5.67 2.53
N VAL A 315 -5.38 6.12 2.88
CA VAL A 315 -4.12 5.62 2.30
C VAL A 315 -3.71 4.26 2.84
N THR A 316 -3.84 4.02 4.15
CA THR A 316 -3.28 2.85 4.84
C THR A 316 -4.32 1.84 5.32
N THR A 317 -5.61 2.17 5.30
CA THR A 317 -6.73 1.46 5.94
C THR A 317 -6.67 1.41 7.48
N VAL A 318 -5.73 2.13 8.09
CA VAL A 318 -5.48 2.14 9.54
C VAL A 318 -5.92 3.47 10.15
N PRO A 319 -6.70 3.50 11.24
CA PRO A 319 -7.02 4.76 11.91
C PRO A 319 -5.81 5.27 12.71
N LEU A 320 -5.18 6.35 12.24
CA LEU A 320 -3.90 6.89 12.74
C LEU A 320 -3.90 7.09 14.26
N GLN A 321 -4.70 8.05 14.77
CA GLN A 321 -4.64 8.48 16.16
C GLN A 321 -4.94 7.33 17.13
N SER A 322 -6.08 6.64 16.98
CA SER A 322 -6.46 5.56 17.90
C SER A 322 -5.45 4.41 17.94
N ARG A 323 -4.84 4.05 16.80
CA ARG A 323 -3.86 2.97 16.73
C ARG A 323 -2.51 3.39 17.30
N PHE A 324 -2.07 4.60 16.98
CA PHE A 324 -0.82 5.15 17.50
C PHE A 324 -0.88 5.28 19.02
N LEU A 325 -1.94 5.90 19.57
CA LEU A 325 -2.09 6.09 21.01
C LEU A 325 -2.19 4.75 21.75
N ALA A 326 -2.97 3.79 21.25
CA ALA A 326 -3.07 2.48 21.87
C ALA A 326 -1.72 1.72 21.87
N ALA A 327 -0.94 1.84 20.80
CA ALA A 327 0.40 1.24 20.72
C ALA A 327 1.39 1.93 21.68
N LEU A 328 1.34 3.27 21.74
CA LEU A 328 2.15 4.07 22.65
C LEU A 328 1.84 3.73 24.11
N ASP A 329 0.56 3.67 24.49
CA ASP A 329 0.14 3.33 25.85
C ASP A 329 0.60 1.93 26.25
N ASN A 330 0.49 0.96 25.34
CA ASN A 330 0.92 -0.41 25.58
C ASN A 330 2.45 -0.53 25.80
N ILE A 331 3.25 0.24 25.06
CA ILE A 331 4.72 0.19 25.17
C ILE A 331 5.28 1.11 26.26
N SER A 332 4.54 2.16 26.64
CA SER A 332 4.99 3.21 27.58
C SER A 332 5.58 2.68 28.88
N PRO A 333 4.99 1.69 29.59
CA PRO A 333 5.59 1.17 30.83
C PRO A 333 7.01 0.64 30.63
N LYS A 334 7.26 -0.09 29.53
CA LYS A 334 8.59 -0.64 29.22
C LYS A 334 9.58 0.46 28.86
N VAL A 335 9.15 1.48 28.13
CA VAL A 335 9.97 2.63 27.75
C VAL A 335 10.37 3.43 28.98
N VAL A 336 9.42 3.74 29.86
CA VAL A 336 9.66 4.46 31.12
C VAL A 336 10.67 3.71 31.99
N THR A 337 10.48 2.40 32.20
CA THR A 337 11.44 1.58 32.96
C THR A 337 12.83 1.59 32.32
N ALA A 338 12.93 1.51 31.00
CA ALA A 338 14.22 1.56 30.31
C ALA A 338 14.93 2.91 30.50
N ILE A 339 14.19 4.02 30.45
CA ILE A 339 14.71 5.38 30.66
C ILE A 339 15.20 5.55 32.10
N GLU A 340 14.40 5.14 33.08
CA GLU A 340 14.73 5.28 34.51
C GLU A 340 15.96 4.48 34.92
N ASN A 341 16.18 3.32 34.29
CA ASN A 341 17.35 2.48 34.53
C ASN A 341 18.63 3.02 33.86
N ARG A 342 18.51 4.01 32.97
CA ARG A 342 19.67 4.55 32.25
C ARG A 342 20.30 5.68 33.05
N GLY A 343 21.62 5.63 33.19
CA GLY A 343 22.40 6.65 33.87
C GLY A 343 22.98 7.73 32.95
N GLY A 344 23.90 8.53 33.51
CA GLY A 344 24.69 9.51 32.75
C GLY A 344 23.85 10.63 32.12
N VAL A 345 24.24 11.04 30.91
CA VAL A 345 23.66 12.18 30.18
C VAL A 345 22.16 12.00 29.95
N VAL A 346 21.70 10.78 29.64
CA VAL A 346 20.27 10.49 29.42
C VAL A 346 19.47 10.80 30.69
N ARG A 347 19.95 10.38 31.87
CA ARG A 347 19.28 10.65 33.15
C ARG A 347 19.25 12.15 33.46
N GLU A 348 20.30 12.87 33.12
CA GLU A 348 20.37 14.31 33.32
C GLU A 348 19.34 15.03 32.45
N LYS A 349 19.30 14.72 31.16
CA LYS A 349 18.40 15.35 30.19
C LYS A 349 16.92 14.99 30.41
N THR A 350 16.63 13.75 30.81
CA THR A 350 15.25 13.28 31.03
C THR A 350 14.70 13.58 32.42
N ARG A 351 15.51 14.12 33.35
CA ARG A 351 15.13 14.31 34.76
C ARG A 351 13.82 15.08 34.94
N ASN A 352 13.71 16.25 34.30
CA ASN A 352 12.55 17.12 34.44
C ASN A 352 11.33 16.53 33.73
N ILE A 353 11.55 15.85 32.60
CA ILE A 353 10.49 15.16 31.85
C ILE A 353 9.89 14.03 32.70
N MET A 354 10.72 13.22 33.34
CA MET A 354 10.26 12.14 34.21
C MET A 354 9.59 12.66 35.49
N ALA A 355 10.06 13.78 36.04
CA ALA A 355 9.39 14.43 37.16
C ALA A 355 7.97 14.90 36.77
N ALA A 356 7.79 15.47 35.58
CA ALA A 356 6.48 15.84 35.05
C ALA A 356 5.59 14.61 34.82
N PHE A 357 6.13 13.54 34.21
CA PHE A 357 5.42 12.28 33.98
C PHE A 357 4.81 11.68 35.25
N HIS A 358 5.56 11.69 36.35
CA HIS A 358 5.11 11.15 37.65
C HIS A 358 4.13 12.07 38.37
N SER A 359 4.17 13.37 38.06
CA SER A 359 3.37 14.39 38.73
C SER A 359 2.00 14.59 38.08
N THR A 360 1.88 14.38 36.77
CA THR A 360 0.61 14.55 36.04
C THR A 360 -0.27 13.29 36.10
N GLN A 361 -1.59 13.49 36.11
CA GLN A 361 -2.59 12.44 35.90
C GLN A 361 -3.13 12.44 34.47
N ASP A 362 -2.85 13.48 33.70
CA ASP A 362 -3.31 13.64 32.32
C ASP A 362 -2.59 12.64 31.41
N VAL A 363 -3.37 11.92 30.61
CA VAL A 363 -2.85 10.83 29.77
C VAL A 363 -2.06 11.39 28.58
N ASP A 364 -2.48 12.51 28.01
CA ASP A 364 -1.82 13.13 26.86
C ASP A 364 -0.49 13.78 27.27
N MET A 365 -0.44 14.40 28.45
CA MET A 365 0.81 14.86 29.03
C MET A 365 1.78 13.71 29.33
N LYS A 366 1.28 12.58 29.86
CA LYS A 366 2.12 11.39 30.05
C LYS A 366 2.71 10.91 28.73
N ARG A 367 1.89 10.83 27.68
CA ARG A 367 2.33 10.45 26.32
C ARG A 367 3.39 11.42 25.79
N GLU A 368 3.20 12.73 25.97
CA GLU A 368 4.18 13.75 25.62
C GLU A 368 5.52 13.51 26.34
N CYS A 369 5.48 13.29 27.66
CA CYS A 369 6.69 13.00 28.43
C CYS A 369 7.42 11.73 27.94
N VAL A 370 6.67 10.66 27.64
CA VAL A 370 7.28 9.42 27.10
C VAL A 370 7.95 9.68 25.76
N LEU A 371 7.31 10.41 24.84
CA LEU A 371 7.86 10.71 23.52
C LEU A 371 9.12 11.58 23.62
N ARG A 372 9.08 12.68 24.40
CA ARG A 372 10.24 13.56 24.60
C ARG A 372 11.41 12.82 25.25
N ALA A 373 11.15 12.01 26.28
CA ALA A 373 12.19 11.24 26.94
C ALA A 373 12.79 10.13 26.05
N LEU A 374 11.99 9.56 25.14
CA LEU A 374 12.45 8.57 24.17
C LEU A 374 13.48 9.15 23.19
N ILE A 375 13.31 10.39 22.73
CA ILE A 375 14.27 11.07 21.85
C ILE A 375 15.66 11.09 22.51
N TRP A 376 15.74 11.58 23.75
CA TRP A 376 16.99 11.57 24.52
C TRP A 376 17.54 10.17 24.77
N TYR A 377 16.68 9.19 25.02
CA TYR A 377 17.10 7.81 25.22
C TYR A 377 17.74 7.20 23.97
N LEU A 378 17.26 7.56 22.78
CA LEU A 378 17.85 7.14 21.51
C LEU A 378 19.14 7.88 21.16
N GLY A 379 19.53 8.89 21.96
CA GLY A 379 20.73 9.70 21.74
C GLY A 379 20.51 10.86 20.78
N GLU A 380 19.25 11.20 20.50
CA GLU A 380 18.85 12.34 19.68
C GLU A 380 18.62 13.58 20.56
N ASP A 381 18.64 14.76 19.94
CA ASP A 381 18.46 16.05 20.62
C ASP A 381 17.03 16.55 20.43
N GLU A 382 16.26 16.62 21.52
CA GLU A 382 14.86 17.02 21.49
C GLU A 382 14.63 18.42 20.88
N PRO A 383 15.38 19.48 21.23
CA PRO A 383 15.21 20.83 20.68
C PRO A 383 15.41 20.95 19.17
N THR A 384 16.04 19.94 18.55
CA THR A 384 16.20 19.86 17.10
C THR A 384 14.87 19.57 16.41
N LEU A 385 13.97 18.81 17.04
CA LEU A 385 12.67 18.44 16.48
C LEU A 385 11.50 19.16 17.17
N ILE A 386 11.50 19.24 18.51
CA ILE A 386 10.42 19.84 19.30
C ILE A 386 10.90 21.17 19.87
N LYS A 387 10.22 22.27 19.50
CA LYS A 387 10.54 23.64 19.91
C LYS A 387 9.43 24.18 20.80
N ASP A 388 9.79 24.56 22.02
CA ASP A 388 8.84 25.12 22.98
C ASP A 388 8.99 26.64 23.07
N TYR A 389 7.87 27.33 22.94
CA TYR A 389 7.79 28.78 23.03
C TYR A 389 6.81 29.20 24.11
N LEU A 390 7.12 30.30 24.80
CA LEU A 390 6.10 30.99 25.59
C LEU A 390 5.18 31.78 24.65
N ILE A 391 3.91 31.95 25.03
CA ILE A 391 2.97 32.79 24.27
C ILE A 391 3.53 34.20 24.06
N SER A 392 4.30 34.72 25.03
CA SER A 392 4.98 36.01 24.92
C SER A 392 6.13 36.07 23.91
N GLN A 393 6.56 34.94 23.35
CA GLN A 393 7.69 34.82 22.41
C GLN A 393 7.25 34.59 20.96
N HIS A 394 6.01 34.92 20.61
CA HIS A 394 5.46 34.67 19.27
C HIS A 394 6.37 35.16 18.12
N GLU A 395 6.84 36.41 18.16
CA GLU A 395 7.70 36.98 17.11
C GLU A 395 9.09 36.33 17.01
N GLU A 396 9.59 35.76 18.11
CA GLU A 396 10.84 34.99 18.11
C GLU A 396 10.61 33.60 17.53
N ALA A 397 9.49 32.97 17.90
CA ALA A 397 9.07 31.68 17.36
C ALA A 397 8.89 31.74 15.84
N GLU A 398 8.18 32.74 15.31
CA GLU A 398 7.97 32.89 13.86
C GLU A 398 9.30 32.95 13.10
N ARG A 399 10.23 33.80 13.54
CA ARG A 399 11.54 33.97 12.88
C ARG A 399 12.39 32.71 12.93
N GLU A 400 12.33 31.94 14.02
CA GLU A 400 13.08 30.69 14.13
C GLU A 400 12.44 29.57 13.28
N LEU A 401 11.12 29.46 13.31
CA LEU A 401 10.36 28.45 12.57
C LEU A 401 10.46 28.65 11.06
N GLU A 402 10.59 29.89 10.57
CA GLU A 402 10.87 30.20 9.16
C GLU A 402 12.16 29.54 8.64
N LEU A 403 13.15 29.32 9.50
CA LEU A 403 14.43 28.72 9.13
C LEU A 403 14.42 27.19 9.25
N CYS A 404 13.35 26.60 9.79
CA CYS A 404 13.26 25.18 10.04
C CYS A 404 12.76 24.42 8.81
N THR A 405 13.47 23.36 8.41
CA THR A 405 12.97 22.43 7.39
C THR A 405 11.88 21.50 7.94
N ILE A 406 12.03 21.07 9.19
CA ILE A 406 11.02 20.28 9.91
C ILE A 406 11.10 20.61 11.39
N ALA A 407 9.96 20.85 12.02
CA ALA A 407 9.86 21.07 13.46
C ALA A 407 8.43 20.80 13.94
N ILE A 408 8.30 20.43 15.21
CA ILE A 408 7.05 20.46 15.96
C ILE A 408 7.19 21.61 16.94
N TYR A 409 6.29 22.58 16.92
CA TYR A 409 6.30 23.65 17.91
C TYR A 409 5.17 23.48 18.91
N THR A 410 5.41 23.88 20.15
CA THR A 410 4.35 24.04 21.16
C THR A 410 4.42 25.43 21.78
N THR A 411 3.27 26.06 21.97
CA THR A 411 3.19 27.34 22.69
C THR A 411 2.55 27.13 24.06
N ARG A 412 3.11 27.73 25.10
CA ARG A 412 2.67 27.55 26.49
C ARG A 412 2.59 28.87 27.24
N SER A 413 1.67 28.95 28.20
CA SER A 413 1.58 30.10 29.10
C SER A 413 2.75 30.17 30.07
N THR A 414 3.23 29.01 30.52
CA THR A 414 4.34 28.87 31.47
C THR A 414 5.38 27.88 30.95
N ALA A 415 6.62 28.04 31.41
CA ALA A 415 7.70 27.15 31.01
C ALA A 415 7.56 25.77 31.67
N GLY A 416 7.65 24.71 30.86
CA GLY A 416 7.70 23.32 31.33
C GLY A 416 6.50 22.46 30.89
N LEU A 417 6.52 21.20 31.32
CA LEU A 417 5.59 20.14 30.91
C LEU A 417 4.50 19.85 31.95
N LEU A 418 4.19 20.81 32.84
CA LEU A 418 3.19 20.63 33.92
C LEU A 418 1.80 21.14 33.56
N GLU A 419 1.68 21.86 32.44
CA GLU A 419 0.41 22.32 31.87
C GLU A 419 0.28 21.77 30.44
N PRO A 420 -0.92 21.61 29.88
CA PRO A 420 -1.07 21.32 28.46
C PRO A 420 -0.62 22.53 27.61
N PRO A 421 -0.13 22.30 26.38
CA PRO A 421 0.17 23.37 25.45
C PRO A 421 -1.09 24.13 25.05
N HIS A 422 -0.93 25.41 24.74
CA HIS A 422 -1.98 26.28 24.22
C HIS A 422 -2.22 26.01 22.74
N ASP A 423 -1.16 26.05 21.93
CA ASP A 423 -1.18 25.68 20.51
C ASP A 423 -0.04 24.70 20.21
N ILE A 424 -0.24 23.87 19.18
CA ILE A 424 0.73 22.92 18.66
C ILE A 424 0.70 23.03 17.14
N GLY A 425 1.88 23.00 16.50
CA GLY A 425 1.92 22.84 15.06
C GLY A 425 3.13 22.10 14.54
N VAL A 426 3.07 21.77 13.25
CA VAL A 426 4.13 21.06 12.53
C VAL A 426 4.56 21.91 11.34
N ILE A 427 5.87 22.10 11.20
CA ILE A 427 6.54 22.77 10.09
C ILE A 427 7.10 21.71 9.14
N ILE A 428 6.87 21.88 7.84
CA ILE A 428 7.40 21.02 6.77
C ILE A 428 7.82 21.92 5.60
N GLU A 429 9.08 21.81 5.17
CA GLU A 429 9.66 22.58 4.06
C GLU A 429 9.62 24.11 4.26
N GLY A 430 9.93 24.58 5.47
CA GLY A 430 9.95 26.02 5.80
C GLY A 430 8.57 26.60 6.15
N PRO A 431 8.38 27.93 6.13
CA PRO A 431 7.19 28.62 6.67
C PRO A 431 5.91 28.42 5.84
N LEU A 432 5.95 27.59 4.80
CA LEU A 432 4.83 27.36 3.90
C LEU A 432 3.66 26.64 4.59
N VAL A 433 3.88 25.90 5.68
CA VAL A 433 2.81 25.14 6.34
C VAL A 433 2.97 25.14 7.86
N GLY A 434 2.25 26.02 8.55
CA GLY A 434 1.89 25.81 9.95
C GLY A 434 0.56 25.06 10.00
N VAL A 435 0.58 23.76 10.28
CA VAL A 435 -0.67 23.10 10.71
C VAL A 435 -0.86 23.45 12.18
N ALA A 436 -1.53 24.57 12.46
CA ALA A 436 -1.98 24.87 13.81
C ALA A 436 -3.09 23.87 14.16
N PHE A 437 -2.88 23.08 15.21
CA PHE A 437 -3.87 22.16 15.76
C PHE A 437 -4.68 22.86 16.83
N ASP A 438 -5.04 24.11 16.60
CA ASP A 438 -5.65 24.92 17.65
C ASP A 438 -7.17 24.71 17.69
N ALA A 439 -7.74 24.94 18.87
CA ALA A 439 -9.18 25.00 19.04
C ALA A 439 -9.81 26.19 18.29
N ASP A 440 -9.06 27.19 17.79
CA ASP A 440 -9.65 28.34 17.08
C ASP A 440 -8.77 29.14 16.09
N CYS A 441 -7.56 28.72 15.70
CA CYS A 441 -6.67 29.55 14.86
C CYS A 441 -6.35 28.92 13.49
N ILE A 442 -7.10 29.31 12.45
CA ILE A 442 -6.76 29.07 11.05
C ILE A 442 -5.73 30.12 10.61
N TYR A 443 -4.50 29.68 10.30
CA TYR A 443 -3.52 30.49 9.57
C TYR A 443 -4.14 30.94 8.23
N ASN A 444 -4.33 32.26 8.07
CA ASN A 444 -4.86 32.87 6.87
C ASN A 444 -3.69 33.41 6.02
N PRO A 445 -3.30 32.75 4.92
CA PRO A 445 -2.15 33.18 4.10
C PRO A 445 -2.39 34.49 3.31
N ASN A 446 -3.46 35.24 3.59
CA ASN A 446 -3.81 36.49 2.90
C ASN A 446 -3.81 37.75 3.79
N SER A 447 -3.21 37.74 4.99
CA SER A 447 -3.00 39.00 5.73
C SER A 447 -1.73 39.73 5.26
N THR A 448 -1.80 40.29 4.06
CA THR A 448 -1.03 41.49 3.72
C THR A 448 -2.00 42.59 3.34
N GLY A 449 -2.08 43.61 4.20
CA GLY A 449 -3.01 44.73 4.11
C GLY A 449 -3.31 45.30 5.49
#